data_AF-A0A2E1JL14-F1
#
_entry.id   AF-A0A2E1JL14-F1
#
_cell.length_a   1.000
_cell.length_b   1.000
_cell.length_c   1.000
_cell.angle_alpha   90.00
_cell.angle_beta   90.00
_cell.angle_gamma   90.00
#
_symmetry.space_group_name_H-M   'P 1'
#
loop_
_entity.id
_entity.type
_entity.pdbx_description
1 polymer ?
#
loop_
_entity_poly.entity_id
_entity_poly.type
_entity_poly.pdbx_seq_one_letter_code
_entity_poly.pdbx_strand_id
1 'polypeptide(L)'
;MSFITQVTISIVTYFIIRFSVKGENSLYLSAIISSGIYIGAYLYIYDYIKFLPTVHFIAAGLCLLFLFIAYCEIVILERNIKKIKTGNLIDINEFSIEKNYRIVFYLLGIGLSFLTIALVSGFSIQSNISSNLLLKSVFTVIAWVVYLLSLIIMRYFNLSIKFATRGMLVSMIAVLIAYIGNSYIVYN
;
A
#
# COMPACT_ATOMS: atom_id res chain seq x y z
N MET A 1 -13.86 -6.74 14.32
CA MET A 1 -13.90 -5.72 13.24
C MET A 1 -13.56 -6.37 11.91
N SER A 2 -14.03 -5.84 10.78
CA SER A 2 -13.65 -6.35 9.46
C SER A 2 -12.19 -6.04 9.13
N PHE A 3 -11.56 -6.88 8.30
CA PHE A 3 -10.20 -6.64 7.79
C PHE A 3 -10.04 -5.24 7.18
N ILE A 4 -11.01 -4.83 6.35
CA ILE A 4 -10.98 -3.52 5.69
C ILE A 4 -11.05 -2.40 6.72
N THR A 5 -11.91 -2.52 7.74
CA THR A 5 -12.00 -1.51 8.81
C THR A 5 -10.69 -1.35 9.59
N GLN A 6 -9.98 -2.44 9.87
CA GLN A 6 -8.67 -2.37 10.54
C GLN A 6 -7.67 -1.59 9.67
N VAL A 7 -7.56 -1.92 8.38
CA VAL A 7 -6.65 -1.22 7.48
C VAL A 7 -7.02 0.26 7.33
N THR A 8 -8.31 0.60 7.24
CA THR A 8 -8.74 2.00 7.16
C THR A 8 -8.41 2.80 8.41
N ILE A 9 -8.56 2.21 9.61
CA ILE A 9 -8.20 2.88 10.86
C ILE A 9 -6.70 3.20 10.85
N SER A 10 -5.87 2.22 10.46
CA SER A 10 -4.42 2.42 10.38
C SER A 10 -4.03 3.51 9.36
N ILE A 11 -4.70 3.58 8.21
CA ILE A 11 -4.49 4.65 7.22
C ILE A 11 -4.89 6.02 7.80
N VAL A 12 -6.01 6.11 8.51
CA VAL A 12 -6.42 7.37 9.15
C VAL A 12 -5.38 7.78 10.21
N THR A 13 -4.90 6.84 11.02
CA THR A 13 -3.86 7.13 12.01
C THR A 13 -2.56 7.60 11.37
N TYR A 14 -2.18 7.03 10.20
CA TYR A 14 -1.05 7.51 9.43
C TYR A 14 -1.18 9.01 9.14
N PHE A 15 -2.32 9.46 8.62
CA PHE A 15 -2.52 10.89 8.30
C PHE A 15 -2.53 11.79 9.51
N ILE A 16 -3.18 11.36 10.60
CA ILE A 16 -3.20 12.13 11.85
C ILE A 16 -1.76 12.42 12.27
N ILE A 17 -0.92 11.38 12.35
CA ILE A 17 0.48 11.53 12.77
C ILE A 17 1.29 12.33 11.75
N ARG A 18 1.09 12.08 10.45
CA ARG A 18 1.79 12.77 9.36
C ARG A 18 1.54 14.27 9.36
N PHE A 19 0.32 14.72 9.66
CA PHE A 19 0.00 16.15 9.74
C PHE A 19 0.35 16.77 11.10
N SER A 20 0.30 16.00 12.18
CA SER A 20 0.66 16.49 13.52
C SER A 20 2.17 16.67 13.70
N VAL A 21 2.99 15.77 13.16
CA VAL A 21 4.45 15.82 13.31
C VAL A 21 5.07 16.55 12.14
N LYS A 22 5.53 17.79 12.37
CA LYS A 22 6.31 18.55 11.39
C LYS A 22 7.79 18.14 11.49
N GLY A 23 8.36 17.63 10.40
CA GLY A 23 9.79 17.29 10.34
C GLY A 23 10.15 16.17 9.38
N GLU A 24 11.45 15.91 9.23
CA GLU A 24 11.99 14.97 8.23
C GLU A 24 11.64 13.52 8.45
N ASN A 25 11.51 13.14 9.70
CA ASN A 25 11.23 11.77 10.08
C ASN A 25 9.73 11.50 10.22
N SER A 26 8.87 12.51 10.00
CA SER A 26 7.42 12.38 10.18
C SER A 26 6.80 11.28 9.31
N LEU A 27 7.28 11.10 8.07
CA LEU A 27 6.82 10.05 7.17
C LEU A 27 7.19 8.66 7.72
N TYR A 28 8.43 8.47 8.16
CA TYR A 28 8.88 7.20 8.73
C TYR A 28 8.15 6.88 10.02
N LEU A 29 8.02 7.87 10.92
CA LEU A 29 7.33 7.72 12.20
C LEU A 29 5.86 7.35 12.00
N SER A 30 5.16 8.07 11.12
CA SER A 30 3.74 7.80 10.82
C SER A 30 3.54 6.42 10.19
N ALA A 31 4.42 6.00 9.26
CA ALA A 31 4.36 4.68 8.66
C ALA A 31 4.61 3.56 9.69
N ILE A 32 5.61 3.72 10.56
CA ILE A 32 5.93 2.74 11.61
C ILE A 32 4.75 2.61 12.59
N ILE A 33 4.26 3.72 13.14
CA ILE A 33 3.17 3.70 14.13
C ILE A 33 1.89 3.12 13.50
N SER A 34 1.55 3.54 12.28
CA SER A 34 0.38 3.03 11.56
C SER A 34 0.47 1.52 11.30
N SER A 35 1.64 1.02 10.90
CA SER A 35 1.87 -0.41 10.71
C SER A 35 1.79 -1.20 12.02
N GLY A 36 2.33 -0.65 13.11
CA GLY A 36 2.22 -1.24 14.45
C GLY A 36 0.79 -1.31 14.94
N ILE A 37 0.00 -0.26 14.71
CA ILE A 37 -1.44 -0.24 15.05
C ILE A 37 -2.19 -1.30 14.25
N TYR A 38 -1.89 -1.47 12.97
CA TYR A 38 -2.52 -2.51 12.16
C TYR A 38 -2.22 -3.92 12.71
N ILE A 39 -0.95 -4.22 12.98
CA ILE A 39 -0.52 -5.52 13.51
C ILE A 39 -1.15 -5.77 14.88
N GLY A 40 -1.11 -4.77 15.78
CA GLY A 40 -1.69 -4.87 17.12
C GLY A 40 -3.21 -5.07 17.07
N ALA A 41 -3.92 -4.33 16.22
CA ALA A 41 -5.36 -4.47 16.05
C ALA A 41 -5.74 -5.85 15.48
N TYR A 42 -4.93 -6.39 14.56
CA TYR A 42 -5.13 -7.74 14.05
C TYR A 42 -4.94 -8.78 15.16
N LEU A 43 -3.84 -8.74 15.90
CA LEU A 43 -3.55 -9.70 16.97
C LEU A 43 -4.56 -9.63 18.12
N TYR A 44 -5.06 -8.45 18.46
CA TYR A 44 -6.04 -8.27 19.54
C TYR A 44 -7.43 -8.83 19.20
N ILE A 45 -7.82 -8.81 17.92
CA ILE A 45 -9.16 -9.23 17.49
C ILE A 45 -9.26 -10.74 17.23
N TYR A 46 -8.15 -11.39 16.87
CA TYR A 46 -8.12 -12.80 16.53
C TYR A 46 -7.45 -13.62 17.65
N ASP A 47 -8.25 -14.14 18.57
CA ASP A 47 -7.80 -14.91 19.75
C ASP A 47 -7.05 -16.21 19.41
N TYR A 48 -7.29 -16.81 18.24
CA TYR A 48 -6.65 -18.06 17.82
C TYR A 48 -5.67 -17.86 16.67
N ILE A 49 -4.38 -17.84 17.00
CA ILE A 49 -3.30 -17.59 16.05
C ILE A 49 -2.92 -18.88 15.32
N LYS A 50 -3.49 -19.10 14.13
CA LYS A 50 -2.92 -20.06 13.17
C LYS A 50 -1.83 -19.35 12.38
N PHE A 51 -0.63 -19.93 12.33
CA PHE A 51 0.55 -19.29 11.73
C PHE A 51 0.30 -18.81 10.28
N LEU A 52 -0.19 -19.70 9.41
CA LEU A 52 -0.32 -19.41 7.98
C LEU A 52 -1.35 -18.30 7.67
N PRO A 53 -2.61 -18.37 8.16
CA PRO A 53 -3.58 -17.29 7.96
C PRO A 53 -3.15 -15.96 8.58
N THR A 54 -2.55 -16.00 9.78
CA THR A 54 -2.07 -14.77 10.45
C THR A 54 -1.02 -14.06 9.61
N VAL A 55 -0.02 -14.77 9.09
CA VAL A 55 1.00 -14.18 8.21
C VAL A 55 0.36 -13.62 6.93
N HIS A 56 -0.59 -14.35 6.33
CA HIS A 56 -1.26 -13.90 5.11
C HIS A 56 -2.03 -12.59 5.32
N PHE A 57 -2.89 -12.51 6.34
CA PHE A 57 -3.70 -11.31 6.57
C PHE A 57 -2.86 -10.12 7.06
N ILE A 58 -1.80 -10.36 7.85
CA ILE A 58 -0.87 -9.31 8.23
C ILE A 58 -0.15 -8.76 6.99
N ALA A 59 0.42 -9.63 6.15
CA ALA A 59 1.11 -9.23 4.92
C ALA A 59 0.17 -8.50 3.94
N ALA A 60 -1.05 -9.01 3.77
CA ALA A 60 -2.07 -8.41 2.91
C ALA A 60 -2.46 -6.99 3.35
N GLY A 61 -2.72 -6.78 4.64
CA GLY A 61 -3.11 -5.47 5.14
C GLY A 61 -1.96 -4.48 5.17
N LEU A 62 -0.74 -4.91 5.51
CA LEU A 62 0.46 -4.09 5.39
C LEU A 62 0.71 -3.69 3.94
N CYS A 63 0.53 -4.61 2.99
CA CYS A 63 0.63 -4.30 1.57
C CYS A 63 -0.34 -3.18 1.19
N LEU A 64 -1.63 -3.31 1.50
CA LEU A 64 -2.64 -2.30 1.17
C LEU A 64 -2.28 -0.94 1.81
N LEU A 65 -1.84 -0.96 3.07
CA LEU A 65 -1.46 0.21 3.83
C LEU A 65 -0.27 0.95 3.20
N PHE A 66 0.82 0.24 2.91
CA PHE A 66 2.02 0.84 2.30
C PHE A 66 1.75 1.33 0.88
N LEU A 67 0.94 0.61 0.12
CA LEU A 67 0.58 0.98 -1.25
C LEU A 67 -0.28 2.26 -1.26
N PHE A 68 -1.22 2.38 -0.31
CA PHE A 68 -2.00 3.60 -0.12
C PHE A 68 -1.12 4.79 0.31
N ILE A 69 -0.26 4.59 1.31
CA ILE A 69 0.67 5.63 1.79
C ILE A 69 1.56 6.12 0.66
N ALA A 70 2.17 5.19 -0.10
CA ALA A 70 3.06 5.53 -1.18
C ALA A 70 2.33 6.28 -2.30
N TYR A 71 1.10 5.88 -2.64
CA TYR A 71 0.27 6.62 -3.59
C TYR A 71 0.08 8.08 -3.15
N CYS A 72 -0.32 8.31 -1.90
CA CYS A 72 -0.54 9.66 -1.39
C CYS A 72 0.73 10.51 -1.38
N GLU A 73 1.86 9.94 -0.94
CA GLU A 73 3.13 10.65 -0.92
C GLU A 73 3.63 11.00 -2.32
N ILE A 74 3.38 10.16 -3.33
CA ILE A 74 3.72 10.52 -4.71
C ILE A 74 2.83 11.65 -5.22
N VAL A 75 1.53 11.66 -4.89
CA VAL A 75 0.63 12.76 -5.27
C VAL A 75 1.09 14.08 -4.64
N ILE A 76 1.51 14.06 -3.38
CA ILE A 76 2.09 15.23 -2.70
C ILE A 76 3.38 15.67 -3.42
N LEU A 77 4.26 14.73 -3.75
CA LEU A 77 5.50 15.00 -4.47
C LEU A 77 5.25 15.61 -5.85
N GLU A 78 4.29 15.09 -6.61
CA GLU A 78 3.92 15.61 -7.92
C GLU A 78 3.36 17.05 -7.83
N ARG A 79 2.52 17.33 -6.82
CA ARG A 79 2.03 18.70 -6.56
C ARG A 79 3.17 19.65 -6.26
N ASN A 80 4.15 19.25 -5.45
CA ASN A 80 5.31 20.06 -5.11
C ASN A 80 6.22 20.33 -6.32
N ILE A 81 6.48 19.31 -7.15
CA ILE A 81 7.24 19.48 -8.40
C ILE A 81 6.52 20.44 -9.35
N LYS A 82 5.18 20.36 -9.44
CA LYS A 82 4.39 21.27 -10.27
C LYS A 82 4.48 22.71 -9.78
N LYS A 83 4.36 22.95 -8.47
CA LYS A 83 4.50 24.29 -7.85
C LYS A 83 5.84 24.94 -8.20
N ILE A 84 6.93 24.17 -8.07
CA ILE A 84 8.29 24.62 -8.41
C ILE A 84 8.41 24.97 -9.89
N LYS A 85 7.88 24.11 -10.78
CA LYS A 85 7.86 24.39 -12.23
C LYS A 85 7.05 25.64 -12.60
N THR A 86 6.01 25.96 -11.83
CA THR A 86 5.19 27.16 -12.02
C THR A 86 5.75 28.42 -11.34
N GLY A 87 6.93 28.34 -10.71
CA GLY A 87 7.57 29.47 -10.03
C GLY A 87 6.87 29.92 -8.74
N ASN A 88 5.91 29.13 -8.23
CA ASN A 88 5.15 29.47 -7.04
C ASN A 88 5.85 28.89 -5.82
N LEU A 89 6.72 29.70 -5.20
CA LEU A 89 7.64 29.31 -4.11
C LEU A 89 7.06 29.59 -2.70
N ILE A 90 5.80 29.97 -2.61
CA ILE A 90 5.11 30.15 -1.33
C ILE A 90 4.78 28.74 -0.81
N ASP A 91 5.31 28.37 0.36
CA ASP A 91 5.32 27.00 0.93
C ASP A 91 6.10 25.94 0.11
N ILE A 92 7.38 26.20 -0.19
CA ILE A 92 8.28 25.08 -0.52
C ILE A 92 8.45 24.27 0.76
N ASN A 93 7.98 23.02 0.75
CA ASN A 93 8.36 22.07 1.79
C ASN A 93 9.89 22.07 1.94
N GLU A 94 10.40 22.11 3.18
CA GLU A 94 11.85 22.08 3.49
C GLU A 94 12.57 20.83 2.93
N PHE A 95 11.81 19.85 2.43
CA PHE A 95 12.31 18.61 1.84
C PHE A 95 12.84 18.78 0.43
N SER A 96 14.08 18.31 0.22
CA SER A 96 14.58 18.09 -1.13
C SER A 96 13.70 17.06 -1.85
N ILE A 97 13.32 17.39 -3.09
CA ILE A 97 12.48 16.55 -3.96
C ILE A 97 13.09 15.14 -4.12
N GLU A 98 14.42 15.08 -4.26
CA GLU A 98 15.16 13.84 -4.45
C GLU A 98 15.07 12.90 -3.24
N LYS A 99 15.17 13.46 -2.02
CA LYS A 99 15.03 12.68 -0.78
C LYS A 99 13.62 12.11 -0.67
N ASN A 100 12.58 12.91 -0.94
CA ASN A 100 11.20 12.40 -0.96
C ASN A 100 10.99 11.31 -2.02
N TYR A 101 11.55 11.48 -3.22
CA TYR A 101 11.48 10.45 -4.26
C TYR A 101 12.12 9.13 -3.80
N ARG A 102 13.29 9.19 -3.15
CA ARG A 102 13.97 8.02 -2.60
C ARG A 102 13.16 7.33 -1.51
N ILE A 103 12.56 8.10 -0.60
CA ILE A 103 11.72 7.58 0.49
C ILE A 103 10.49 6.87 -0.08
N VAL A 104 9.80 7.51 -1.01
CA VAL A 104 8.65 6.94 -1.72
C VAL A 104 9.04 5.64 -2.43
N PHE A 105 10.15 5.64 -3.17
CA PHE A 105 10.64 4.44 -3.85
C PHE A 105 10.90 3.29 -2.87
N TYR A 106 11.44 3.60 -1.68
CA TYR A 106 11.66 2.62 -0.63
C TYR A 106 10.35 2.07 -0.04
N LEU A 107 9.37 2.93 0.26
CA LEU A 107 8.03 2.52 0.71
C LEU A 107 7.35 1.60 -0.30
N LEU A 108 7.53 1.88 -1.60
CA LEU A 108 6.98 1.04 -2.66
C LEU A 108 7.63 -0.35 -2.68
N GLY A 109 8.96 -0.40 -2.56
CA GLY A 109 9.68 -1.66 -2.44
C GLY A 109 9.16 -2.52 -1.27
N ILE A 110 8.90 -1.90 -0.12
CA ILE A 110 8.30 -2.55 1.06
C ILE A 110 6.87 -3.04 0.76
N GLY A 111 6.03 -2.22 0.12
CA GLY A 111 4.69 -2.65 -0.25
C GLY A 111 4.69 -3.86 -1.18
N LEU A 112 5.66 -3.94 -2.11
CA LEU A 112 5.79 -5.06 -3.05
C LEU A 112 6.26 -6.33 -2.34
N SER A 113 7.19 -6.22 -1.39
CA SER A 113 7.63 -7.39 -0.61
C SER A 113 6.52 -7.95 0.26
N PHE A 114 5.64 -7.12 0.82
CA PHE A 114 4.45 -7.61 1.49
C PHE A 114 3.45 -8.25 0.52
N LEU A 115 3.31 -7.73 -0.70
CA LEU A 115 2.45 -8.34 -1.72
C LEU A 115 2.94 -9.72 -2.13
N THR A 116 4.25 -9.93 -2.30
CA THR A 116 4.82 -11.25 -2.61
C THR A 116 4.56 -12.23 -1.48
N ILE A 117 4.77 -11.82 -0.23
CA ILE A 117 4.47 -12.67 0.94
C ILE A 117 2.97 -13.02 0.99
N ALA A 118 2.10 -12.05 0.73
CA ALA A 118 0.64 -12.27 0.71
C ALA A 118 0.22 -13.24 -0.41
N LEU A 119 0.84 -13.17 -1.59
CA LEU A 119 0.59 -14.10 -2.69
C LEU A 119 1.04 -15.52 -2.32
N VAL A 120 2.29 -15.69 -1.88
CA VAL A 120 2.84 -17.00 -1.53
C VAL A 120 2.03 -17.66 -0.42
N SER A 121 1.74 -16.90 0.64
CA SER A 121 0.92 -17.40 1.76
C SER A 121 -0.53 -17.69 1.35
N GLY A 122 -1.10 -16.91 0.44
CA GLY A 122 -2.46 -17.11 -0.07
C GLY A 122 -2.62 -18.42 -0.83
N PHE A 123 -1.64 -18.77 -1.68
CA PHE A 123 -1.62 -20.07 -2.36
C PHE A 123 -1.49 -21.24 -1.37
N SER A 124 -0.71 -21.08 -0.29
CA SER A 124 -0.49 -22.16 0.69
C SER A 124 -1.68 -22.43 1.62
N ILE A 125 -2.59 -21.47 1.82
CA ILE A 125 -3.79 -21.64 2.66
C ILE A 125 -4.89 -22.43 1.93
N GLN A 126 -4.85 -22.45 0.60
CA GLN A 126 -5.91 -22.97 -0.25
C GLN A 126 -5.91 -24.51 -0.25
N SER A 127 -6.88 -25.15 0.42
CA SER A 127 -7.07 -26.61 0.35
C SER A 127 -8.01 -27.04 -0.79
N ASN A 128 -9.05 -26.24 -1.09
CA ASN A 128 -9.96 -26.44 -2.21
C ASN A 128 -10.09 -25.14 -3.02
N ILE A 129 -9.89 -25.21 -4.34
CA ILE A 129 -10.01 -24.05 -5.23
C ILE A 129 -11.48 -23.83 -5.55
N SER A 130 -12.12 -22.89 -4.85
CA SER A 130 -13.43 -22.35 -5.26
C SER A 130 -13.25 -21.25 -6.31
N SER A 131 -14.27 -21.03 -7.15
CA SER A 131 -14.30 -19.97 -8.17
C SER A 131 -13.97 -18.58 -7.62
N ASN A 132 -14.45 -18.28 -6.41
CA ASN A 132 -14.23 -16.99 -5.74
C ASN A 132 -12.77 -16.76 -5.37
N LEU A 133 -12.09 -17.80 -4.89
CA LEU A 133 -10.68 -17.74 -4.51
C LEU A 133 -9.78 -17.66 -5.75
N LEU A 134 -10.19 -18.31 -6.84
CA LEU A 134 -9.55 -18.18 -8.16
C LEU A 134 -9.57 -16.73 -8.65
N LEU A 135 -10.73 -16.08 -8.59
CA LEU A 135 -10.89 -14.68 -9.02
C LEU A 135 -10.04 -13.74 -8.15
N LYS A 136 -10.02 -13.93 -6.82
CA LYS A 136 -9.14 -13.17 -5.91
C LYS A 136 -7.66 -13.34 -6.26
N SER A 137 -7.22 -14.56 -6.56
CA SER A 137 -5.85 -14.86 -6.94
C SER A 137 -5.45 -14.21 -8.27
N VAL A 138 -6.32 -14.24 -9.28
CA VAL A 138 -6.05 -13.59 -10.57
C VAL A 138 -5.89 -12.08 -10.40
N PHE A 139 -6.77 -11.43 -9.65
CA PHE A 139 -6.66 -9.98 -9.41
C PHE A 139 -5.42 -9.60 -8.60
N THR A 140 -5.00 -10.41 -7.61
CA THR A 140 -3.76 -10.14 -6.87
C THR A 140 -2.50 -10.37 -7.71
N VAL A 141 -2.50 -11.35 -8.61
CA VAL A 141 -1.41 -11.57 -9.58
C VAL A 141 -1.33 -10.42 -10.57
N ILE A 142 -2.46 -9.95 -11.12
CA ILE A 142 -2.49 -8.76 -11.99
C ILE A 142 -1.95 -7.54 -11.24
N ALA A 143 -2.41 -7.32 -10.01
CA ALA A 143 -1.91 -6.23 -9.18
C ALA A 143 -0.40 -6.31 -8.97
N TRP A 144 0.12 -7.52 -8.72
CA TRP A 144 1.55 -7.75 -8.56
C TRP A 144 2.35 -7.46 -9.82
N VAL A 145 1.89 -7.91 -10.98
CA VAL A 145 2.55 -7.63 -12.28
C VAL A 145 2.57 -6.13 -12.56
N VAL A 146 1.43 -5.45 -12.44
CA VAL A 146 1.33 -4.00 -12.64
C VAL A 146 2.25 -3.26 -11.66
N TYR A 147 2.28 -3.70 -10.41
CA TYR A 147 3.08 -3.06 -9.39
C TYR A 147 4.58 -3.24 -9.64
N LEU A 148 5.01 -4.45 -9.99
CA LEU A 148 6.39 -4.77 -10.32
C LEU A 148 6.85 -3.98 -11.56
N LEU A 149 6.03 -3.93 -12.62
CA LEU A 149 6.31 -3.13 -13.81
C LEU A 149 6.47 -1.65 -13.46
N SER A 150 5.61 -1.09 -12.61
CA SER A 150 5.71 0.31 -12.19
C SER A 150 7.04 0.62 -11.50
N LEU A 151 7.56 -0.31 -10.69
CA LEU A 151 8.85 -0.17 -10.02
C LEU A 151 10.04 -0.30 -10.98
N ILE A 152 10.01 -1.25 -11.92
CA ILE A 152 11.05 -1.38 -12.96
C ILE A 152 11.11 -0.11 -13.80
N ILE A 153 9.95 0.40 -14.21
CA ILE A 153 9.84 1.61 -15.03
C ILE A 153 10.44 2.82 -14.31
N MET A 154 10.15 3.00 -13.01
CA MET A 154 10.74 4.06 -12.20
C MET A 154 12.27 3.93 -12.06
N ARG A 155 12.78 2.71 -11.91
CA ARG A 155 14.20 2.46 -11.64
C ARG A 155 15.08 2.61 -12.88
N TYR A 156 14.63 2.11 -14.02
CA TYR A 156 15.48 1.97 -15.21
C TYR A 156 15.24 3.03 -16.28
N PHE A 157 14.02 3.54 -16.41
CA PHE A 157 13.68 4.43 -17.54
C PHE A 157 13.64 5.91 -17.16
N ASN A 158 13.91 6.27 -15.90
CA ASN A 158 13.75 7.65 -15.37
C ASN A 158 12.41 8.30 -15.80
N LEU A 159 11.39 7.48 -16.02
CA LEU A 159 10.12 7.91 -16.59
C LEU A 159 9.39 8.79 -15.57
N SER A 160 8.62 9.74 -16.10
CA SER A 160 7.93 10.74 -15.27
C SER A 160 7.12 10.08 -14.15
N ILE A 161 7.21 10.65 -12.95
CA ILE A 161 6.45 10.29 -11.73
C ILE A 161 4.96 10.01 -12.01
N LYS A 162 4.38 10.62 -13.05
CA LYS A 162 3.02 10.42 -13.55
C LYS A 162 2.68 8.99 -13.97
N PHE A 163 3.63 8.21 -14.47
CA PHE A 163 3.37 6.83 -14.87
C PHE A 163 3.35 5.90 -13.65
N ALA A 164 4.22 6.17 -12.67
CA ALA A 164 4.25 5.46 -11.40
C ALA A 164 2.96 5.66 -10.60
N THR A 165 2.46 6.90 -10.49
CA THR A 165 1.19 7.20 -9.79
C THR A 165 0.02 6.44 -10.38
N ARG A 166 -0.06 6.38 -11.72
CA ARG A 166 -1.12 5.65 -12.43
C ARG A 166 -1.02 4.15 -12.22
N GLY A 167 0.18 3.57 -12.32
CA GLY A 167 0.39 2.14 -12.08
C GLY A 167 0.02 1.71 -10.66
N MET A 168 0.36 2.54 -9.67
CA MET A 168 0.04 2.26 -8.26
C MET A 168 -1.45 2.42 -7.95
N LEU A 169 -2.11 3.39 -8.56
CA LEU A 169 -3.56 3.52 -8.44
C LEU A 169 -4.24 2.24 -8.98
N VAL A 170 -3.81 1.76 -10.15
CA VAL A 170 -4.34 0.53 -10.75
C VAL A 170 -4.09 -0.69 -9.85
N SER A 171 -2.89 -0.84 -9.29
CA SER A 171 -2.61 -1.96 -8.38
C SER A 171 -3.42 -1.87 -7.08
N MET A 172 -3.60 -0.67 -6.51
CA MET A 172 -4.43 -0.46 -5.32
C MET A 172 -5.88 -0.88 -5.55
N ILE A 173 -6.47 -0.43 -6.67
CA ILE A 173 -7.85 -0.76 -7.04
C ILE A 173 -7.99 -2.27 -7.29
N ALA A 174 -7.05 -2.88 -8.00
CA ALA A 174 -7.07 -4.32 -8.25
C ALA A 174 -7.03 -5.14 -6.95
N VAL A 175 -6.20 -4.73 -5.97
CA VAL A 175 -6.17 -5.37 -4.65
C VAL A 175 -7.50 -5.15 -3.90
N LEU A 176 -8.04 -3.93 -3.89
CA LEU A 176 -9.34 -3.66 -3.26
C LEU A 176 -10.47 -4.51 -3.85
N ILE A 177 -10.52 -4.64 -5.19
CA ILE A 177 -11.48 -5.49 -5.90
C ILE A 177 -11.29 -6.96 -5.50
N ALA A 178 -10.05 -7.45 -5.36
CA ALA A 178 -9.79 -8.80 -4.89
C ALA A 178 -10.35 -9.07 -3.47
N TYR A 179 -10.29 -8.10 -2.56
CA TYR A 179 -10.78 -8.27 -1.18
C TYR A 179 -12.29 -7.99 -1.03
N ILE A 180 -12.84 -7.01 -1.76
CA ILE A 180 -14.26 -6.63 -1.69
C ILE A 180 -15.12 -7.46 -2.64
N GLY A 181 -14.64 -7.78 -3.85
CA GLY A 181 -15.39 -8.50 -4.87
C GLY A 181 -15.89 -9.87 -4.40
N ASN A 182 -15.20 -10.48 -3.42
CA ASN A 182 -15.62 -11.71 -2.78
C ASN A 182 -16.97 -11.60 -2.05
N SER A 183 -17.38 -10.42 -1.56
CA SER A 183 -18.67 -10.27 -0.87
C SER A 183 -19.86 -10.14 -1.84
N TYR A 184 -19.63 -9.68 -3.07
CA TYR A 184 -20.70 -9.38 -4.02
C TYR A 184 -21.04 -10.55 -4.96
N ILE A 185 -20.07 -11.42 -5.24
CA ILE A 185 -20.26 -12.59 -6.12
C ILE A 185 -20.89 -13.78 -5.36
N VAL A 186 -20.98 -13.71 -4.02
CA VAL A 186 -21.50 -14.79 -3.16
C VAL A 186 -23.03 -14.80 -3.05
N TYR A 187 -23.73 -13.74 -3.47
CA TYR A 187 -25.18 -13.61 -3.31
C TYR A 187 -25.99 -13.67 -4.62
N ASN A 188 -25.39 -14.10 -5.73
CA ASN A 188 -26.10 -14.34 -6.99
C ASN A 188 -25.73 -15.69 -7.60
#